data_AF-A0A654IG55-F1
#
_entry.id   AF-A0A654IG55-F1
#
_cell.length_a   1.000
_cell.length_b   1.000
_cell.length_c   1.000
_cell.angle_alpha   90.00
_cell.angle_beta   90.00
_cell.angle_gamma   90.00
#
_symmetry.space_group_name_H-M   'P 1'
#
loop_
_entity.id
_entity.type
_entity.pdbx_description
1 polymer ?
#
loop_
_entity_poly.entity_id
_entity_poly.type
_entity_poly.pdbx_seq_one_letter_code
_entity_poly.pdbx_strand_id
1 'polypeptide(L)'
;MKKILKLASYSIFTSLFISIPIFNFNNNEKTSFSFKQETKKQYPYHKYSDDKTEIKELGYYEHPTTKKVTIRPIPYHVTKVPEQLPTDIESLYRAFAFRYEHHEPVTGFEKWDTKNITDMSYAFYDNQIVNVDLSKWNTSKVTNMDSMFRNAIKFNNGGDPLSWTTNSVTSMESMFDGAKSFKQNLMSWNVDKVTNNKNFSRGSGIFKDQSKNPKWKNPEIDEPIVKKPEPKQPKVIIHPSPSRPKVTIPLTKIITPVAKSNQSPKTTPKPNSSLVIPKSTMTQSNQSSKKLSTPAIIGIVVGTQAVLTSLGFGIPYIIKKIKK
;
A
#
# COMPACT_ATOMS: atom_id res chain seq x y z
N MET A 1 -44.58 -56.86 -31.70
CA MET A 1 -44.20 -57.38 -30.37
C MET A 1 -42.72 -57.76 -30.36
N LYS A 2 -41.89 -56.85 -29.85
CA LYS A 2 -40.46 -56.94 -29.47
C LYS A 2 -40.33 -55.76 -28.50
N LYS A 3 -39.63 -55.74 -27.39
CA LYS A 3 -38.69 -56.61 -26.68
C LYS A 3 -38.45 -55.84 -25.35
N ILE A 4 -37.78 -56.47 -24.39
CA ILE A 4 -37.12 -55.85 -23.23
C ILE A 4 -38.04 -55.51 -22.05
N LEU A 5 -37.99 -56.36 -21.01
CA LEU A 5 -37.65 -55.93 -19.64
C LEU A 5 -37.45 -57.20 -18.79
N LYS A 6 -36.23 -57.41 -18.27
CA LYS A 6 -36.06 -58.21 -17.05
C LYS A 6 -35.07 -57.51 -16.14
N LEU A 7 -35.59 -57.20 -14.96
CA LEU A 7 -34.91 -56.67 -13.80
C LEU A 7 -33.87 -57.68 -13.28
N ALA A 8 -32.76 -57.15 -12.75
CA ALA A 8 -32.18 -57.66 -11.52
C ALA A 8 -31.33 -56.56 -10.87
N SER A 9 -31.70 -56.23 -9.63
CA SER A 9 -30.96 -55.42 -8.68
C SER A 9 -29.65 -56.10 -8.27
N TYR A 10 -28.52 -55.39 -8.39
CA TYR A 10 -27.29 -55.73 -7.68
C TYR A 10 -26.58 -54.46 -7.21
N SER A 11 -26.47 -54.34 -5.89
CA SER A 11 -25.58 -53.42 -5.22
C SER A 11 -24.16 -53.96 -5.37
N ILE A 12 -23.26 -53.20 -6.01
CA ILE A 12 -21.83 -53.50 -6.05
C ILE A 12 -21.09 -52.19 -5.79
N PHE A 13 -20.50 -52.11 -4.60
CA PHE A 13 -19.38 -51.24 -4.30
C PHE A 13 -18.26 -51.53 -5.31
N THR A 14 -17.96 -50.61 -6.22
CA THR A 14 -16.70 -50.63 -6.96
C THR A 14 -15.75 -49.64 -6.30
N SER A 15 -14.82 -50.22 -5.56
CA SER A 15 -13.67 -49.58 -4.96
C SER A 15 -12.81 -48.86 -5.99
N LEU A 16 -12.30 -47.72 -5.55
CA LEU A 16 -11.25 -46.93 -6.16
C LEU A 16 -10.01 -47.83 -6.38
N PHE A 17 -9.59 -48.03 -7.63
CA PHE A 17 -8.26 -48.56 -7.93
C PHE A 17 -7.22 -47.49 -7.58
N ILE A 18 -6.73 -47.52 -6.34
CA ILE A 18 -5.43 -46.97 -6.01
C ILE A 18 -4.44 -48.11 -6.24
N SER A 19 -3.69 -48.05 -7.34
CA SER A 19 -2.51 -48.89 -7.50
C SER A 19 -1.50 -48.49 -6.42
N ILE A 20 -1.43 -49.28 -5.35
CA ILE A 20 -0.33 -49.24 -4.39
C ILE A 20 0.88 -49.84 -5.11
N PRO A 21 2.03 -49.15 -5.21
CA PRO A 21 3.24 -49.82 -5.66
C PRO A 21 3.65 -50.82 -4.57
N ILE A 22 3.73 -52.10 -4.96
CA ILE A 22 4.33 -53.16 -4.15
C ILE A 22 5.79 -52.79 -3.93
N PHE A 23 6.15 -52.47 -2.69
CA PHE A 23 7.54 -52.35 -2.27
C PHE A 23 8.14 -53.75 -2.24
N ASN A 24 8.83 -54.12 -3.32
CA ASN A 24 9.67 -55.30 -3.34
C ASN A 24 11.06 -54.90 -2.85
N PHE A 25 11.37 -55.20 -1.59
CA PHE A 25 12.70 -55.03 -1.06
C PHE A 25 13.59 -56.14 -1.64
N ASN A 26 14.30 -55.82 -2.71
CA ASN A 26 15.49 -56.58 -3.10
C ASN A 26 16.66 -55.62 -3.14
N ASN A 27 17.54 -55.76 -2.15
CA ASN A 27 18.77 -54.99 -2.02
C ASN A 27 19.71 -55.35 -3.17
N ASN A 28 20.08 -54.36 -4.00
CA ASN A 28 21.43 -54.14 -4.54
C ASN A 28 21.49 -53.25 -5.81
N GLU A 29 20.75 -52.14 -5.85
CA GLU A 29 21.10 -51.06 -6.76
C GLU A 29 21.12 -49.73 -6.01
N LYS A 30 22.33 -49.14 -5.92
CA LYS A 30 22.53 -47.74 -5.55
C LYS A 30 21.87 -46.87 -6.62
N THR A 31 20.57 -46.66 -6.51
CA THR A 31 19.88 -45.59 -7.22
C THR A 31 20.32 -44.27 -6.59
N SER A 32 21.36 -43.65 -7.16
CA SER A 32 21.72 -42.29 -6.82
C SER A 32 20.65 -41.35 -7.37
N PHE A 33 19.68 -40.99 -6.54
CA PHE A 33 18.79 -39.87 -6.81
C PHE A 33 19.62 -38.59 -6.83
N SER A 34 20.03 -38.15 -8.02
CA SER A 34 20.55 -36.82 -8.22
C SER A 34 19.38 -35.83 -8.11
N PHE A 35 19.15 -35.33 -6.89
CA PHE A 35 18.42 -34.08 -6.73
C PHE A 35 19.26 -33.00 -7.40
N LYS A 36 18.92 -32.63 -8.63
CA LYS A 36 19.38 -31.35 -9.18
C LYS A 36 18.81 -30.28 -8.25
N GLN A 37 19.66 -29.74 -7.38
CA GLN A 37 19.34 -28.49 -6.70
C GLN A 37 19.20 -27.44 -7.79
N GLU A 38 17.97 -27.18 -8.22
CA GLU A 38 17.68 -25.98 -8.99
C GLU A 38 18.14 -24.80 -8.14
N THR A 39 19.13 -24.07 -8.64
CA THR A 39 19.60 -22.85 -7.99
C THR A 39 18.41 -21.91 -7.91
N LYS A 40 17.90 -21.68 -6.70
CA LYS A 40 16.75 -20.79 -6.46
C LYS A 40 17.09 -19.42 -7.03
N LYS A 41 16.50 -19.07 -8.19
CA LYS A 41 16.69 -17.78 -8.87
C LYS A 41 16.43 -16.66 -7.85
N GLN A 42 17.47 -15.92 -7.49
CA GLN A 42 17.40 -14.87 -6.48
C GLN A 42 16.95 -13.58 -7.16
N TYR A 43 15.75 -13.11 -6.81
CA TYR A 43 15.22 -11.85 -7.32
C TYR A 43 15.58 -10.70 -6.40
N PRO A 44 15.99 -9.53 -6.94
CA PRO A 44 16.42 -8.40 -6.12
C PRO A 44 15.28 -7.85 -5.26
N TYR A 45 15.63 -7.40 -4.06
CA TYR A 45 14.76 -6.58 -3.23
C TYR A 45 14.96 -5.11 -3.57
N HIS A 46 13.99 -4.27 -3.17
CA HIS A 46 14.15 -2.82 -3.24
C HIS A 46 15.40 -2.39 -2.48
N LYS A 47 16.17 -1.48 -3.06
CA LYS A 47 17.23 -0.75 -2.33
C LYS A 47 16.72 0.63 -1.97
N TYR A 48 16.95 1.04 -0.73
CA TYR A 48 16.36 2.25 -0.16
C TYR A 48 17.41 3.32 0.15
N SER A 49 16.94 4.55 0.34
CA SER A 49 17.66 5.58 1.09
C SER A 49 17.89 5.15 2.56
N ASP A 50 18.78 5.85 3.25
CA ASP A 50 19.14 5.55 4.65
C ASP A 50 17.93 5.61 5.61
N ASP A 51 17.02 6.56 5.37
CA ASP A 51 15.78 6.75 6.14
C ASP A 51 14.63 5.82 5.68
N LYS A 52 14.86 5.02 4.63
CA LYS A 52 13.90 4.08 4.02
C LYS A 52 12.65 4.70 3.40
N THR A 53 12.60 6.02 3.24
CA THR A 53 11.43 6.71 2.66
C THR A 53 11.46 6.73 1.12
N GLU A 54 12.62 6.52 0.51
CA GLU A 54 12.80 6.50 -0.94
C GLU A 54 13.36 5.15 -1.40
N ILE A 55 12.77 4.57 -2.44
CA ILE A 55 13.39 3.46 -3.16
C ILE A 55 14.33 4.05 -4.22
N LYS A 56 15.60 3.65 -4.18
CA LYS A 56 16.65 4.03 -5.13
C LYS A 56 16.76 3.04 -6.28
N GLU A 57 16.49 1.76 -6.02
CA GLU A 57 16.44 0.71 -7.04
C GLU A 57 15.24 -0.20 -6.80
N LEU A 58 14.42 -0.39 -7.83
CA LEU A 58 13.23 -1.23 -7.77
C LEU A 58 13.61 -2.71 -7.77
N GLY A 59 13.18 -3.42 -6.73
CA GLY A 59 13.16 -4.87 -6.67
C GLY A 59 11.98 -5.46 -7.42
N TYR A 60 12.15 -6.70 -7.87
CA TYR A 60 11.14 -7.45 -8.61
C TYR A 60 11.16 -8.92 -8.20
N TYR A 61 10.24 -9.70 -8.74
CA TYR A 61 10.15 -11.14 -8.60
C TYR A 61 9.42 -11.74 -9.80
N GLU A 62 9.59 -13.04 -10.04
CA GLU A 62 8.77 -13.74 -11.03
C GLU A 62 7.49 -14.23 -10.35
N HIS A 63 6.33 -13.81 -10.87
CA HIS A 63 5.06 -14.19 -10.28
C HIS A 63 4.85 -15.71 -10.39
N PRO A 64 4.49 -16.41 -9.29
CA PRO A 64 4.50 -17.87 -9.25
C PRO A 64 3.57 -18.53 -10.27
N THR A 65 2.44 -17.90 -10.57
CA THR A 65 1.42 -18.42 -11.51
C THR A 65 1.62 -17.91 -12.94
N THR A 66 1.66 -16.59 -13.14
CA THR A 66 1.74 -15.97 -14.47
C THR A 66 3.13 -15.99 -15.08
N LYS A 67 4.18 -16.27 -14.29
CA LYS A 67 5.60 -16.25 -14.69
C LYS A 67 6.11 -14.89 -15.18
N LYS A 68 5.32 -13.83 -15.04
CA LYS A 68 5.69 -12.47 -15.42
C LYS A 68 6.71 -11.89 -14.44
N VAL A 69 7.67 -11.13 -14.96
CA VAL A 69 8.56 -10.33 -14.12
C VAL A 69 7.76 -9.17 -13.52
N THR A 70 7.57 -9.20 -12.22
CA THR A 70 6.63 -8.37 -11.47
C THR A 70 7.39 -7.50 -10.48
N ILE A 71 7.10 -6.20 -10.48
CA ILE A 71 7.66 -5.29 -9.47
C ILE A 71 7.26 -5.75 -8.06
N ARG A 72 8.16 -5.64 -7.09
CA ARG A 72 7.79 -5.87 -5.69
C ARG A 72 6.87 -4.74 -5.22
N PRO A 73 5.80 -5.04 -4.46
CA PRO A 73 4.93 -4.01 -3.90
C PRO A 73 5.73 -2.93 -3.16
N ILE A 74 5.35 -1.67 -3.36
CA ILE A 74 5.97 -0.50 -2.77
C ILE A 74 5.38 -0.31 -1.36
N PRO A 75 6.19 -0.42 -0.28
CA PRO A 75 5.69 -0.28 1.09
C PRO A 75 5.01 1.06 1.34
N TYR A 76 4.01 1.07 2.24
CA TYR A 76 3.18 2.26 2.50
C TYR A 76 3.96 3.48 3.03
N HIS A 77 5.11 3.27 3.68
CA HIS A 77 5.97 4.34 4.21
C HIS A 77 6.88 4.98 3.15
N VAL A 78 6.97 4.38 1.96
CA VAL A 78 7.76 4.94 0.85
C VAL A 78 6.98 6.08 0.21
N THR A 79 7.64 7.24 0.10
CA THR A 79 7.13 8.50 -0.47
C THR A 79 7.72 8.81 -1.84
N LYS A 80 8.78 8.10 -2.25
CA LYS A 80 9.40 8.28 -3.56
C LYS A 80 9.97 6.99 -4.13
N VAL A 81 9.78 6.79 -5.43
CA VAL A 81 10.38 5.70 -6.21
C VAL A 81 11.22 6.28 -7.35
N PRO A 82 12.11 5.50 -7.99
CA PRO A 82 12.90 5.98 -9.11
C PRO A 82 12.00 6.40 -10.28
N GLU A 83 12.39 7.44 -11.02
CA GLU A 83 11.62 7.96 -12.17
C GLU A 83 11.59 7.00 -13.38
N GLN A 84 12.41 5.96 -13.35
CA GLN A 84 12.52 4.98 -14.41
C GLN A 84 12.10 3.60 -13.91
N LEU A 85 11.18 2.98 -14.65
CA LEU A 85 10.81 1.58 -14.46
C LEU A 85 11.81 0.70 -15.24
N PRO A 86 12.40 -0.35 -14.62
CA PRO A 86 13.24 -1.28 -15.35
C PRO A 86 12.49 -1.90 -16.54
N THR A 87 13.16 -2.01 -17.67
CA THR A 87 12.54 -2.43 -18.94
C THR A 87 12.03 -3.87 -18.93
N ASP A 88 12.58 -4.71 -18.05
CA ASP A 88 12.24 -6.12 -17.93
C ASP A 88 10.94 -6.34 -17.12
N ILE A 89 10.38 -5.29 -16.50
CA ILE A 89 9.12 -5.41 -15.77
C ILE A 89 7.97 -5.58 -16.76
N GLU A 90 7.16 -6.60 -16.52
CA GLU A 90 5.99 -6.97 -17.31
C GLU A 90 4.69 -6.82 -16.52
N SER A 91 4.76 -6.73 -15.19
CA SER A 91 3.59 -6.62 -14.31
C SER A 91 3.79 -5.60 -13.18
N LEU A 92 2.76 -4.78 -12.99
CA LEU A 92 2.59 -3.84 -11.87
C LEU A 92 1.67 -4.42 -10.77
N TYR A 93 1.52 -5.74 -10.72
CA TYR A 93 0.63 -6.41 -9.79
C TYR A 93 0.84 -5.95 -8.35
N ARG A 94 -0.20 -5.31 -7.77
CA ARG A 94 -0.20 -4.75 -6.40
C ARG A 94 0.91 -3.73 -6.10
N ALA A 95 1.50 -3.10 -7.12
CA ALA A 95 2.64 -2.19 -6.96
C ALA A 95 2.41 -1.11 -5.88
N PHE A 96 1.24 -0.47 -5.87
CA PHE A 96 0.89 0.64 -4.98
C PHE A 96 -0.39 0.39 -4.17
N ALA A 97 -0.69 -0.88 -3.89
CA ALA A 97 -1.90 -1.26 -3.17
C ALA A 97 -1.84 -0.92 -1.67
N PHE A 98 -3.00 -0.83 -1.02
CA PHE A 98 -3.19 -0.64 0.43
C PHE A 98 -2.55 0.65 0.99
N ARG A 99 -2.99 1.80 0.48
CA ARG A 99 -2.61 3.11 1.00
C ARG A 99 -3.83 3.88 1.47
N TYR A 100 -3.78 4.38 2.70
CA TYR A 100 -4.92 4.99 3.39
C TYR A 100 -4.65 6.46 3.68
N GLU A 101 -5.66 7.19 4.14
CA GLU A 101 -5.61 8.64 4.30
C GLU A 101 -4.48 9.17 5.21
N HIS A 102 -3.96 8.33 6.13
CA HIS A 102 -2.87 8.67 7.03
C HIS A 102 -1.48 8.34 6.48
N HIS A 103 -1.38 7.76 5.28
CA HIS A 103 -0.12 7.51 4.61
C HIS A 103 0.25 8.69 3.70
N GLU A 104 1.55 8.95 3.59
CA GLU A 104 2.08 9.92 2.64
C GLU A 104 1.93 9.43 1.19
N PRO A 105 1.69 10.35 0.23
CA PRO A 105 1.66 10.01 -1.19
C PRO A 105 3.05 9.56 -1.66
N VAL A 106 3.06 8.65 -2.62
CA VAL A 106 4.29 8.26 -3.33
C VAL A 106 4.40 9.07 -4.62
N THR A 107 5.62 9.41 -5.01
CA THR A 107 5.95 10.16 -6.24
C THR A 107 7.03 9.44 -7.04
N GLY A 108 7.16 9.80 -8.32
CA GLY A 108 8.21 9.29 -9.22
C GLY A 108 7.73 8.23 -10.22
N PHE A 109 6.49 7.75 -10.12
CA PHE A 109 5.96 6.73 -11.04
C PHE A 109 5.07 7.29 -12.15
N GLU A 110 4.71 8.57 -12.08
CA GLU A 110 3.77 9.24 -12.98
C GLU A 110 4.25 9.22 -14.44
N LYS A 111 5.57 9.16 -14.64
CA LYS A 111 6.23 9.19 -15.97
C LYS A 111 6.90 7.87 -16.36
N TRP A 112 6.61 6.77 -15.66
CA TRP A 112 7.18 5.47 -16.03
C TRP A 112 6.82 5.09 -17.47
N ASP A 113 7.81 4.59 -18.21
CA ASP A 113 7.59 3.95 -19.50
C ASP A 113 7.01 2.55 -19.28
N THR A 114 5.68 2.43 -19.38
CA THR A 114 4.96 1.17 -19.14
C THR A 114 4.75 0.33 -20.42
N LYS A 115 5.47 0.59 -21.52
CA LYS A 115 5.25 -0.09 -22.82
C LYS A 115 5.42 -1.62 -22.81
N ASN A 116 6.09 -2.16 -21.81
CA ASN A 116 6.29 -3.61 -21.64
C ASN A 116 5.32 -4.23 -20.64
N ILE A 117 4.51 -3.43 -19.96
CA ILE A 117 3.54 -3.91 -18.98
C ILE A 117 2.38 -4.60 -19.70
N THR A 118 2.13 -5.83 -19.30
CA THR A 118 1.01 -6.65 -19.77
C THR A 118 -0.03 -6.89 -18.67
N ASP A 119 0.30 -6.60 -17.42
CA ASP A 119 -0.56 -6.81 -16.24
C ASP A 119 -0.49 -5.62 -15.29
N MET A 120 -1.62 -4.93 -15.13
CA MET A 120 -1.79 -3.82 -14.20
C MET A 120 -2.79 -4.18 -13.09
N SER A 121 -3.13 -5.46 -12.94
CA SER A 121 -4.13 -5.89 -11.96
C SER A 121 -3.72 -5.49 -10.54
N TYR A 122 -4.69 -4.97 -9.79
CA TYR A 122 -4.52 -4.52 -8.41
C TYR A 122 -3.45 -3.43 -8.18
N ALA A 123 -2.91 -2.78 -9.22
CA ALA A 123 -1.78 -1.85 -9.06
C ALA A 123 -2.04 -0.74 -8.02
N PHE A 124 -3.27 -0.23 -7.94
CA PHE A 124 -3.72 0.76 -6.95
C PHE A 124 -4.89 0.26 -6.10
N TYR A 125 -4.98 -1.06 -5.89
CA TYR A 125 -6.03 -1.68 -5.08
C TYR A 125 -6.04 -1.13 -3.66
N ASP A 126 -7.19 -0.62 -3.21
CA ASP A 126 -7.40 0.00 -1.90
C ASP A 126 -6.39 1.13 -1.60
N ASN A 127 -5.96 1.85 -2.64
CA ASN A 127 -5.17 3.06 -2.53
C ASN A 127 -6.10 4.29 -2.50
N GLN A 128 -6.50 4.70 -1.30
CA GLN A 128 -7.47 5.75 -1.06
C GLN A 128 -6.91 7.16 -1.29
N ILE A 129 -5.61 7.30 -1.49
CA ILE A 129 -4.92 8.61 -1.62
C ILE A 129 -4.42 8.92 -3.03
N VAL A 130 -4.36 7.94 -3.95
CA VAL A 130 -3.89 8.19 -5.31
C VAL A 130 -4.86 9.06 -6.10
N ASN A 131 -4.35 10.14 -6.69
CA ASN A 131 -5.06 10.98 -7.65
C ASN A 131 -4.06 11.77 -8.50
N VAL A 132 -3.22 11.07 -9.24
CA VAL A 132 -2.19 11.65 -10.12
C VAL A 132 -2.56 11.43 -11.59
N ASP A 133 -2.01 12.23 -12.49
CA ASP A 133 -2.14 12.03 -13.92
C ASP A 133 -1.32 10.80 -14.38
N LEU A 134 -2.01 9.81 -14.91
CA LEU A 134 -1.47 8.57 -15.49
C LEU A 134 -1.70 8.50 -17.01
N SER A 135 -2.07 9.62 -17.65
CA SER A 135 -2.34 9.67 -19.10
C SER A 135 -1.12 9.28 -19.94
N LYS A 136 0.11 9.43 -19.39
CA LYS A 136 1.36 9.08 -20.06
C LYS A 136 1.70 7.59 -20.03
N TRP A 137 1.00 6.78 -19.23
CA TRP A 137 1.23 5.35 -19.20
C TRP A 137 0.80 4.71 -20.53
N ASN A 138 1.71 3.97 -21.15
CA ASN A 138 1.41 3.18 -22.33
C ASN A 138 0.72 1.86 -21.91
N THR A 139 -0.54 1.71 -22.29
CA THR A 139 -1.36 0.53 -21.97
C THR A 139 -1.59 -0.42 -23.15
N SER A 140 -0.95 -0.18 -24.31
CA SER A 140 -1.23 -0.90 -25.57
C SER A 140 -1.03 -2.43 -25.50
N LYS A 141 -0.15 -2.90 -24.61
CA LYS A 141 0.10 -4.34 -24.37
C LYS A 141 -0.61 -4.91 -23.15
N VAL A 142 -1.32 -4.08 -22.38
CA VAL A 142 -1.97 -4.52 -21.14
C VAL A 142 -3.13 -5.45 -21.48
N THR A 143 -3.13 -6.64 -20.88
CA THR A 143 -4.20 -7.63 -21.05
C THR A 143 -5.08 -7.74 -19.81
N ASN A 144 -4.57 -7.40 -18.62
CA ASN A 144 -5.32 -7.46 -17.37
C ASN A 144 -5.26 -6.13 -16.60
N MET A 145 -6.43 -5.57 -16.27
CA MET A 145 -6.64 -4.37 -15.44
C MET A 145 -7.55 -4.62 -14.22
N ASP A 146 -7.73 -5.89 -13.82
CA ASP A 146 -8.61 -6.29 -12.74
C ASP A 146 -8.31 -5.53 -11.45
N SER A 147 -9.36 -4.96 -10.85
CA SER A 147 -9.32 -4.28 -9.56
C SER A 147 -8.23 -3.20 -9.44
N MET A 148 -7.75 -2.64 -10.56
CA MET A 148 -6.63 -1.71 -10.59
C MET A 148 -6.86 -0.51 -9.67
N PHE A 149 -8.08 0.04 -9.63
CA PHE A 149 -8.49 1.17 -8.80
C PHE A 149 -9.64 0.83 -7.86
N ARG A 150 -9.83 -0.46 -7.54
CA ARG A 150 -10.86 -0.87 -6.59
C ARG A 150 -10.62 -0.21 -5.24
N ASN A 151 -11.63 0.47 -4.70
CA ASN A 151 -11.57 1.30 -3.50
C ASN A 151 -10.54 2.44 -3.54
N ALA A 152 -10.11 2.90 -4.73
CA ALA A 152 -9.30 4.11 -4.87
C ALA A 152 -10.18 5.36 -4.76
N ILE A 153 -10.63 5.66 -3.54
CA ILE A 153 -11.73 6.59 -3.25
C ILE A 153 -11.53 7.99 -3.86
N LYS A 154 -10.29 8.50 -3.88
CA LYS A 154 -9.93 9.84 -4.40
C LYS A 154 -9.54 9.84 -5.88
N PHE A 155 -9.39 8.70 -6.53
CA PHE A 155 -8.85 8.63 -7.88
C PHE A 155 -9.80 9.24 -8.91
N ASN A 156 -9.31 10.21 -9.67
CA ASN A 156 -9.95 10.77 -10.86
C ASN A 156 -8.90 11.23 -11.90
N ASN A 157 -7.77 10.51 -11.96
CA ASN A 157 -6.63 10.80 -12.84
C ASN A 157 -6.07 12.23 -12.74
N GLY A 158 -5.99 12.80 -11.52
CA GLY A 158 -5.52 14.18 -11.33
C GLY A 158 -6.46 15.25 -11.90
N GLY A 159 -7.62 14.86 -12.43
CA GLY A 159 -8.53 15.73 -13.19
C GLY A 159 -8.33 15.66 -14.71
N ASP A 160 -7.24 15.06 -15.19
CA ASP A 160 -6.94 14.93 -16.61
C ASP A 160 -7.69 13.75 -17.26
N PRO A 161 -7.98 13.79 -18.58
CA PRO A 161 -8.62 12.68 -19.28
C PRO A 161 -7.78 11.40 -19.29
N LEU A 162 -8.40 10.27 -18.90
CA LEU A 162 -7.73 8.96 -18.89
C LEU A 162 -7.65 8.35 -20.30
N SER A 163 -6.64 8.77 -21.06
CA SER A 163 -6.47 8.51 -22.50
C SER A 163 -5.71 7.21 -22.81
N TRP A 164 -6.19 6.09 -22.29
CA TRP A 164 -5.55 4.79 -22.45
C TRP A 164 -5.99 4.03 -23.69
N THR A 165 -5.09 3.18 -24.22
CA THR A 165 -5.38 2.23 -25.28
C THR A 165 -5.74 0.87 -24.67
N THR A 166 -6.96 0.40 -24.89
CA THR A 166 -7.52 -0.80 -24.21
C THR A 166 -7.82 -1.98 -25.13
N ASN A 167 -7.47 -1.90 -26.42
CA ASN A 167 -7.77 -2.92 -27.45
C ASN A 167 -7.13 -4.31 -27.21
N SER A 168 -6.20 -4.42 -26.26
CA SER A 168 -5.56 -5.68 -25.84
C SER A 168 -6.12 -6.24 -24.53
N VAL A 169 -6.93 -5.45 -23.81
CA VAL A 169 -7.44 -5.81 -22.49
C VAL A 169 -8.52 -6.88 -22.61
N THR A 170 -8.38 -7.95 -21.83
CA THR A 170 -9.35 -9.06 -21.77
C THR A 170 -10.16 -9.05 -20.48
N SER A 171 -9.65 -8.43 -19.41
CA SER A 171 -10.31 -8.39 -18.10
C SER A 171 -10.17 -7.02 -17.43
N MET A 172 -11.29 -6.49 -16.95
CA MET A 172 -11.43 -5.24 -16.19
C MET A 172 -12.31 -5.43 -14.95
N GLU A 173 -12.30 -6.64 -14.38
CA GLU A 173 -13.18 -6.99 -13.26
C GLU A 173 -12.93 -6.05 -12.08
N SER A 174 -14.01 -5.42 -11.60
CA SER A 174 -13.99 -4.51 -10.45
C SER A 174 -12.98 -3.35 -10.57
N MET A 175 -12.57 -2.97 -11.79
CA MET A 175 -11.49 -1.99 -12.02
C MET A 175 -11.67 -0.68 -11.24
N PHE A 176 -12.90 -0.17 -11.18
CA PHE A 176 -13.29 1.06 -10.45
C PHE A 176 -14.32 0.79 -9.33
N ASP A 177 -14.52 -0.46 -8.89
CA ASP A 177 -15.46 -0.79 -7.79
C ASP A 177 -15.10 0.02 -6.54
N GLY A 178 -16.01 0.88 -6.07
CA GLY A 178 -15.79 1.76 -4.92
C GLY A 178 -14.89 2.98 -5.16
N ALA A 179 -14.48 3.28 -6.40
CA ALA A 179 -13.73 4.50 -6.75
C ALA A 179 -14.64 5.73 -6.79
N LYS A 180 -15.06 6.20 -5.61
CA LYS A 180 -16.16 7.19 -5.43
C LYS A 180 -15.98 8.49 -6.21
N SER A 181 -14.74 8.98 -6.34
CA SER A 181 -14.46 10.25 -7.02
C SER A 181 -14.32 10.11 -8.53
N PHE A 182 -14.23 8.88 -9.05
CA PHE A 182 -13.98 8.62 -10.46
C PHE A 182 -15.20 8.97 -11.32
N LYS A 183 -15.07 9.99 -12.17
CA LYS A 183 -16.16 10.55 -13.00
C LYS A 183 -15.75 10.79 -14.47
N GLN A 184 -14.65 10.17 -14.90
CA GLN A 184 -14.11 10.31 -16.25
C GLN A 184 -15.03 9.70 -17.31
N ASN A 185 -14.96 10.22 -18.55
CA ASN A 185 -15.67 9.65 -19.69
C ASN A 185 -14.79 8.59 -20.37
N LEU A 186 -15.29 7.35 -20.45
CA LEU A 186 -14.58 6.19 -20.99
C LEU A 186 -15.17 5.67 -22.32
N MET A 187 -16.09 6.40 -22.95
CA MET A 187 -16.74 5.96 -24.19
C MET A 187 -15.76 5.72 -25.36
N SER A 188 -14.56 6.29 -25.31
CA SER A 188 -13.52 6.14 -26.34
C SER A 188 -12.72 4.84 -26.22
N TRP A 189 -12.83 4.12 -25.10
CA TRP A 189 -12.09 2.89 -24.88
C TRP A 189 -12.60 1.77 -25.79
N ASN A 190 -11.69 1.15 -26.55
CA ASN A 190 -12.00 -0.07 -27.29
C ASN A 190 -11.99 -1.26 -26.32
N VAL A 191 -13.14 -1.89 -26.12
CA VAL A 191 -13.33 -3.00 -25.18
C VAL A 191 -13.79 -4.28 -25.88
N ASP A 192 -13.53 -4.42 -27.19
CA ASP A 192 -14.03 -5.54 -28.00
C ASP A 192 -13.50 -6.91 -27.54
N LYS A 193 -12.32 -6.93 -26.91
CA LYS A 193 -11.68 -8.13 -26.35
C LYS A 193 -12.01 -8.39 -24.88
N VAL A 194 -12.69 -7.47 -24.21
CA VAL A 194 -13.01 -7.63 -22.79
C VAL A 194 -14.08 -8.70 -22.63
N THR A 195 -13.72 -9.80 -21.97
CA THR A 195 -14.63 -10.91 -21.65
C THR A 195 -15.14 -10.87 -20.22
N ASN A 196 -14.47 -10.10 -19.34
CA ASN A 196 -14.86 -9.94 -17.93
C ASN A 196 -14.82 -8.47 -17.52
N ASN A 197 -16.00 -7.89 -17.27
CA ASN A 197 -16.24 -6.51 -16.82
C ASN A 197 -17.14 -6.49 -15.57
N LYS A 198 -17.20 -7.60 -14.83
CA LYS A 198 -18.04 -7.74 -13.64
C LYS A 198 -17.68 -6.67 -12.59
N ASN A 199 -18.69 -6.04 -11.97
CA ASN A 199 -18.55 -4.96 -10.99
C ASN A 199 -17.64 -3.80 -11.43
N PHE A 200 -17.40 -3.59 -12.73
CA PHE A 200 -16.41 -2.67 -13.28
C PHE A 200 -16.46 -1.28 -12.61
N SER A 201 -17.65 -0.73 -12.41
CA SER A 201 -17.87 0.62 -11.92
C SER A 201 -18.75 0.68 -10.67
N ARG A 202 -19.08 -0.47 -10.06
CA ARG A 202 -20.00 -0.54 -8.91
C ARG A 202 -19.59 0.43 -7.79
N GLY A 203 -20.47 1.34 -7.40
CA GLY A 203 -20.18 2.32 -6.33
C GLY A 203 -19.13 3.39 -6.68
N SER A 204 -18.68 3.47 -7.93
CA SER A 204 -17.89 4.59 -8.45
C SER A 204 -18.75 5.82 -8.78
N GLY A 205 -18.11 6.93 -9.11
CA GLY A 205 -18.81 8.15 -9.55
C GLY A 205 -19.50 8.03 -10.92
N ILE A 206 -19.16 7.04 -11.75
CA ILE A 206 -19.82 6.78 -13.04
C ILE A 206 -20.89 5.69 -12.97
N PHE A 207 -21.06 5.01 -11.83
CA PHE A 207 -21.99 3.88 -11.67
C PHE A 207 -23.42 4.17 -12.16
N LYS A 208 -23.93 5.38 -11.89
CA LYS A 208 -25.29 5.79 -12.26
C LYS A 208 -25.35 6.50 -13.62
N ASP A 209 -24.20 6.78 -14.23
CA ASP A 209 -24.06 7.54 -15.47
C ASP A 209 -23.45 6.63 -16.55
N GLN A 210 -24.27 5.71 -17.05
CA GLN A 210 -23.87 4.74 -18.06
C GLN A 210 -23.40 5.40 -19.36
N SER A 211 -23.73 6.67 -19.60
CA SER A 211 -23.24 7.44 -20.76
C SER A 211 -21.73 7.66 -20.76
N LYS A 212 -21.06 7.42 -19.62
CA LYS A 212 -19.60 7.52 -19.47
C LYS A 212 -18.90 6.17 -19.49
N ASN A 213 -19.64 5.06 -19.47
CA ASN A 213 -19.05 3.73 -19.47
C ASN A 213 -18.51 3.35 -20.86
N PRO A 214 -17.52 2.44 -20.94
CA PRO A 214 -17.15 1.82 -22.22
C PRO A 214 -18.33 1.12 -22.88
N LYS A 215 -18.32 1.03 -24.21
CA LYS A 215 -19.37 0.32 -24.97
C LYS A 215 -19.14 -1.18 -24.88
N TRP A 216 -19.65 -1.81 -23.83
CA TRP A 216 -19.47 -3.23 -23.61
C TRP A 216 -20.19 -4.10 -24.65
N LYS A 217 -19.53 -5.18 -25.10
CA LYS A 217 -20.19 -6.22 -25.89
C LYS A 217 -21.23 -7.00 -25.08
N ASN A 218 -20.90 -7.29 -23.82
CA ASN A 218 -21.78 -7.91 -22.85
C ASN A 218 -22.04 -6.92 -21.71
N PRO A 219 -23.29 -6.72 -21.27
CA PRO A 219 -23.59 -5.81 -20.16
C PRO A 219 -22.74 -6.09 -18.92
N GLU A 220 -22.38 -5.04 -18.19
CA GLU A 220 -21.75 -5.16 -16.87
C GLU A 220 -22.66 -5.96 -15.93
N ILE A 221 -22.08 -6.91 -15.21
CA ILE A 221 -22.77 -7.71 -14.20
C ILE A 221 -22.34 -7.21 -12.83
N ASP A 222 -23.27 -6.58 -12.11
CA ASP A 222 -23.06 -6.13 -10.74
C ASP A 222 -23.59 -7.13 -9.73
N GLU A 223 -22.72 -7.59 -8.84
CA GLU A 223 -23.13 -8.36 -7.68
C GLU A 223 -23.77 -7.46 -6.62
N PRO A 224 -24.79 -7.96 -5.89
CA PRO A 224 -25.41 -7.22 -4.82
C PRO A 224 -24.35 -6.78 -3.81
N ILE A 225 -24.46 -5.54 -3.36
CA ILE A 225 -23.60 -5.02 -2.29
C ILE A 225 -23.97 -5.81 -1.04
N VAL A 226 -23.19 -6.85 -0.72
CA VAL A 226 -23.27 -7.50 0.58
C VAL A 226 -22.84 -6.45 1.60
N LYS A 227 -23.80 -5.82 2.27
CA LYS A 227 -23.52 -4.95 3.41
C LYS A 227 -22.75 -5.81 4.41
N LYS A 228 -21.45 -5.54 4.58
CA LYS A 228 -20.69 -6.10 5.70
C LYS A 228 -21.50 -5.78 6.96
N PRO A 229 -21.88 -6.78 7.79
CA PRO A 229 -22.63 -6.49 9.00
C PRO A 229 -21.84 -5.45 9.79
N GLU A 230 -22.50 -4.34 10.14
CA GLU A 230 -21.87 -3.32 10.98
C GLU A 230 -21.27 -4.03 12.20
N PRO A 231 -19.98 -3.79 12.52
CA PRO A 231 -19.44 -4.31 13.75
C PRO A 231 -20.31 -3.73 14.86
N LYS A 232 -21.15 -4.58 15.46
CA LYS A 232 -21.88 -4.22 16.68
C LYS A 232 -20.81 -3.70 17.63
N GLN A 233 -20.87 -2.41 17.96
CA GLN A 233 -19.96 -1.86 18.96
C GLN A 233 -20.05 -2.78 20.18
N PRO A 234 -18.93 -3.35 20.66
CA PRO A 234 -18.99 -4.15 21.87
C PRO A 234 -19.59 -3.26 22.95
N LYS A 235 -20.69 -3.72 23.53
CA LYS A 235 -21.34 -3.01 24.63
C LYS A 235 -20.28 -2.90 25.72
N VAL A 236 -19.73 -1.71 25.94
CA VAL A 236 -18.79 -1.46 27.03
C VAL A 236 -19.60 -1.63 28.30
N ILE A 237 -19.53 -2.81 28.91
CA ILE A 237 -20.02 -3.02 30.27
C ILE A 237 -19.00 -2.33 31.15
N ILE A 238 -19.27 -1.07 31.49
CA ILE A 238 -18.52 -0.39 32.54
C ILE A 238 -18.92 -1.10 33.84
N HIS A 239 -18.09 -2.03 34.29
CA HIS A 239 -18.17 -2.47 35.67
C HIS A 239 -17.81 -1.27 36.54
N PRO A 240 -18.67 -0.84 37.48
CA PRO A 240 -18.28 0.21 38.43
C PRO A 240 -17.00 -0.24 39.12
N SER A 241 -15.95 0.60 39.10
CA SER A 241 -14.75 0.31 39.87
C SER A 241 -15.16 0.11 41.33
N PRO A 242 -14.75 -1.00 41.98
CA PRO A 242 -15.05 -1.19 43.39
C PRO A 242 -14.47 -0.02 44.18
N SER A 243 -15.29 0.59 45.03
CA SER A 243 -14.85 1.67 45.90
C SER A 243 -13.69 1.16 46.74
N ARG A 244 -12.52 1.80 46.63
CA ARG A 244 -11.35 1.46 47.44
C ARG A 244 -11.75 1.55 48.92
N PRO A 245 -11.61 0.48 49.73
CA PRO A 245 -11.95 0.55 51.14
C PRO A 245 -11.08 1.62 51.81
N LYS A 246 -11.71 2.51 52.58
CA LYS A 246 -11.00 3.47 53.42
C LYS A 246 -10.32 2.70 54.54
N VAL A 247 -9.02 2.46 54.38
CA VAL A 247 -8.19 1.95 55.48
C VAL A 247 -7.89 3.13 56.40
N THR A 248 -8.57 3.18 57.54
CA THR A 248 -8.24 4.10 58.64
C THR A 248 -7.12 3.47 59.45
N ILE A 249 -5.89 3.96 59.29
CA ILE A 249 -4.77 3.54 60.15
C ILE A 249 -4.86 4.35 61.44
N PRO A 250 -5.01 3.72 62.63
CA PRO A 250 -4.97 4.47 63.89
C PRO A 250 -3.55 5.01 64.12
N LEU A 251 -3.43 6.32 64.38
CA LEU A 251 -2.18 6.94 64.79
C LEU A 251 -1.78 6.42 66.18
N THR A 252 -0.80 5.54 66.24
CA THR A 252 -0.11 5.21 67.50
C THR A 252 0.78 6.39 67.90
N LYS A 253 0.60 6.87 69.14
CA LYS A 253 1.47 7.89 69.76
C LYS A 253 2.89 7.34 69.86
N ILE A 254 3.80 7.86 69.03
CA ILE A 254 5.25 7.71 69.25
C ILE A 254 5.61 8.64 70.41
N ILE A 255 5.93 8.08 71.58
CA ILE A 255 6.49 8.83 72.70
C ILE A 255 7.98 8.96 72.44
N THR A 256 8.42 10.14 72.02
CA THR A 256 9.85 10.52 71.93
C THR A 256 10.25 11.21 73.24
N PRO A 257 11.39 10.89 73.88
CA PRO A 257 11.82 11.61 75.07
C PRO A 257 12.31 13.01 74.71
N VAL A 258 12.13 13.89 75.69
CA VAL A 258 12.32 15.34 75.68
C VAL A 258 13.77 15.77 75.36
N ALA A 259 13.92 16.70 74.42
CA ALA A 259 14.99 17.70 74.44
C ALA A 259 14.39 19.10 74.23
N LYS A 260 14.62 19.98 75.21
CA LYS A 260 14.16 21.36 75.33
C LYS A 260 14.74 22.25 74.22
N SER A 261 13.86 23.00 73.53
CA SER A 261 13.75 24.49 73.48
C SER A 261 14.88 25.21 72.71
N ASN A 262 14.66 26.20 71.82
CA ASN A 262 13.73 27.33 71.84
C ASN A 262 13.52 27.96 70.42
N GLN A 263 12.30 28.48 70.20
CA GLN A 263 11.85 29.68 69.43
C GLN A 263 12.06 29.74 67.88
N SER A 264 11.06 29.82 66.95
CA SER A 264 9.79 30.60 66.74
C SER A 264 10.00 31.88 65.87
N PRO A 265 9.04 32.42 65.07
CA PRO A 265 8.07 31.79 64.14
C PRO A 265 7.66 32.62 62.87
N LYS A 266 6.68 32.08 62.10
CA LYS A 266 5.55 32.73 61.33
C LYS A 266 5.84 33.37 59.95
N THR A 267 4.94 33.39 58.94
CA THR A 267 3.49 33.06 58.81
C THR A 267 3.11 32.85 57.32
N THR A 268 2.07 32.05 57.05
CA THR A 268 1.29 31.95 55.79
C THR A 268 0.13 32.97 55.75
N PRO A 269 -0.59 33.20 54.61
CA PRO A 269 -1.87 32.49 54.40
C PRO A 269 -2.32 32.19 52.94
N LYS A 270 -3.36 31.34 52.85
CA LYS A 270 -4.13 30.74 51.71
C LYS A 270 -4.63 31.66 50.57
N PRO A 271 -5.05 31.09 49.41
CA PRO A 271 -6.02 31.71 48.50
C PRO A 271 -7.42 31.06 48.56
N ASN A 272 -8.47 31.90 48.49
CA ASN A 272 -9.87 31.54 48.23
C ASN A 272 -10.34 32.20 46.91
N SER A 273 -11.10 31.42 46.15
CA SER A 273 -12.06 31.67 45.07
C SER A 273 -12.25 33.04 44.38
N SER A 274 -12.56 32.90 43.08
CA SER A 274 -13.32 33.76 42.15
C SER A 274 -12.52 34.77 41.33
N LEU A 275 -12.50 34.58 39.99
CA LEU A 275 -12.61 35.66 39.01
C LEU A 275 -12.82 35.13 37.58
N VAL A 276 -13.78 35.81 36.94
CA VAL A 276 -14.40 35.73 35.62
C VAL A 276 -13.40 35.73 34.44
N ILE A 277 -13.75 34.98 33.39
CA ILE A 277 -13.09 34.93 32.07
C ILE A 277 -13.54 36.14 31.22
N PRO A 278 -12.63 36.92 30.59
CA PRO A 278 -12.97 37.74 29.44
C PRO A 278 -12.60 37.05 28.11
N LYS A 279 -13.56 37.06 27.19
CA LYS A 279 -13.41 36.79 25.75
C LYS A 279 -12.52 37.87 25.12
N SER A 280 -11.56 37.48 24.29
CA SER A 280 -10.86 38.40 23.39
C SER A 280 -11.63 38.55 22.07
N THR A 281 -11.87 39.81 21.72
CA THR A 281 -12.64 40.28 20.56
C THR A 281 -11.74 40.43 19.34
N MET A 282 -12.24 40.01 18.17
CA MET A 282 -11.65 40.30 16.86
C MET A 282 -11.74 41.79 16.53
N THR A 283 -10.69 42.36 15.95
CA THR A 283 -10.82 43.58 15.14
C THR A 283 -10.00 43.44 13.86
N GLN A 284 -10.66 43.68 12.73
CA GLN A 284 -10.13 43.77 11.38
C GLN A 284 -9.24 45.01 11.24
N SER A 285 -8.14 44.90 10.49
CA SER A 285 -7.56 46.03 9.76
C SER A 285 -7.38 45.65 8.30
N ASN A 286 -8.24 46.19 7.44
CA ASN A 286 -8.01 46.28 6.01
C ASN A 286 -7.03 47.43 5.73
N GLN A 287 -5.92 47.13 5.06
CA GLN A 287 -5.27 48.11 4.20
C GLN A 287 -4.64 47.40 3.01
N SER A 288 -5.16 47.75 1.83
CA SER A 288 -4.65 47.31 0.53
C SER A 288 -3.35 48.04 0.19
N SER A 289 -2.41 47.39 -0.50
CA SER A 289 -1.82 47.97 -1.71
C SER A 289 -0.96 46.97 -2.51
N LYS A 290 -1.22 46.99 -3.82
CA LYS A 290 -0.31 46.86 -4.98
C LYS A 290 0.49 45.57 -5.23
N LYS A 291 0.17 44.97 -6.39
CA LYS A 291 1.06 44.21 -7.29
C LYS A 291 2.35 45.01 -7.61
N LEU A 292 3.50 44.32 -7.68
CA LEU A 292 4.58 44.56 -8.65
C LEU A 292 5.58 43.37 -8.66
N SER A 293 5.46 42.45 -9.61
CA SER A 293 6.44 42.12 -10.69
C SER A 293 7.94 42.17 -10.34
N THR A 294 8.61 41.05 -10.59
CA THR A 294 10.07 40.84 -10.72
C THR A 294 10.73 41.86 -11.65
N PRO A 295 12.05 42.14 -11.52
CA PRO A 295 13.02 41.33 -12.27
C PRO A 295 14.33 41.02 -11.51
N ALA A 296 15.02 40.00 -12.01
CA ALA A 296 16.39 39.63 -11.64
C ALA A 296 17.39 40.75 -11.95
N ILE A 297 18.35 41.00 -11.05
CA ILE A 297 19.62 41.66 -11.37
C ILE A 297 20.78 40.96 -10.66
N ILE A 298 21.75 40.61 -11.49
CA ILE A 298 23.06 40.02 -11.26
C ILE A 298 23.99 41.03 -10.58
N GLY A 299 24.83 40.57 -9.64
CA GLY A 299 25.92 41.36 -9.07
C GLY A 299 26.92 40.49 -8.30
N ILE A 300 27.99 40.09 -8.98
CA ILE A 300 29.20 39.45 -8.47
C ILE A 300 30.03 40.45 -7.67
N VAL A 301 30.71 40.02 -6.58
CA VAL A 301 32.06 40.42 -6.09
C VAL A 301 32.37 39.52 -4.86
N VAL A 302 33.20 38.46 -4.96
CA VAL A 302 34.68 38.40 -4.74
C VAL A 302 35.08 38.93 -3.35
N GLY A 303 35.81 38.26 -2.45
CA GLY A 303 36.53 36.97 -2.41
C GLY A 303 37.43 36.97 -1.14
N THR A 304 37.90 35.79 -0.70
CA THR A 304 39.21 35.47 -0.04
C THR A 304 39.12 34.06 0.60
N GLN A 305 39.81 33.02 0.08
CA GLN A 305 41.19 32.52 0.36
C GLN A 305 41.34 31.92 1.77
N ALA A 306 41.87 30.71 2.03
CA ALA A 306 43.04 29.98 1.49
C ALA A 306 42.83 28.44 1.59
N VAL A 307 43.22 27.60 0.62
CA VAL A 307 44.55 27.03 0.29
C VAL A 307 45.32 26.46 1.49
N LEU A 308 45.32 25.13 1.59
CA LEU A 308 46.40 24.34 2.18
C LEU A 308 46.68 23.14 1.25
N THR A 309 47.73 23.29 0.45
CA THR A 309 48.42 22.20 -0.23
C THR A 309 49.70 21.89 0.55
N SER A 310 49.95 20.62 0.87
CA SER A 310 51.32 20.10 0.94
C SER A 310 51.33 18.58 0.90
N LEU A 311 51.90 18.05 -0.19
CA LEU A 311 52.92 16.98 -0.26
C LEU A 311 52.60 15.66 0.47
N GLY A 312 52.65 14.48 -0.15
CA GLY A 312 53.43 14.01 -1.29
C GLY A 312 53.84 12.56 -1.01
N PHE A 313 54.07 11.77 -2.07
CA PHE A 313 54.59 10.38 -2.07
C PHE A 313 53.59 9.34 -1.51
N GLY A 314 53.25 8.23 -2.17
CA GLY A 314 54.03 7.41 -3.08
C GLY A 314 54.15 6.00 -2.47
N ILE A 315 53.61 5.01 -3.18
CA ILE A 315 53.84 3.55 -3.08
C ILE A 315 52.89 2.72 -2.17
N PRO A 316 52.35 1.58 -2.69
CA PRO A 316 51.37 0.73 -2.02
C PRO A 316 52.03 -0.33 -1.13
N TYR A 317 51.32 -0.82 -0.11
CA TYR A 317 51.74 -2.01 0.63
C TYR A 317 50.64 -3.06 0.74
N ILE A 318 50.97 -4.23 0.19
CA ILE A 318 50.31 -5.53 0.30
C ILE A 318 50.50 -6.05 1.72
N ILE A 319 49.44 -6.48 2.43
CA ILE A 319 49.57 -7.55 3.43
C ILE A 319 48.47 -8.60 3.25
N LYS A 320 48.97 -9.81 3.04
CA LYS A 320 48.31 -11.11 2.94
C LYS A 320 48.41 -11.81 4.30
N LYS A 321 47.38 -12.62 4.63
CA LYS A 321 47.35 -13.68 5.67
C LYS A 321 47.34 -13.14 7.12
N ILE A 322 46.48 -13.66 8.00
CA ILE A 322 46.69 -14.95 8.68
C ILE A 322 45.35 -15.66 8.91
N LYS A 323 45.27 -16.90 8.41
CA LYS A 323 44.49 -17.98 9.03
C LYS A 323 45.35 -18.55 10.17
N LYS A 324 44.78 -18.69 11.35
CA LYS A 324 44.98 -19.87 12.18
C LYS A 324 43.61 -20.28 12.72
#